data_AF-A0A2G9LQE4-F1
#
_entry.id   AF-A0A2G9LQE4-F1
#
_cell.length_a   1.000
_cell.length_b   1.000
_cell.length_c   1.000
_cell.angle_alpha   90.00
_cell.angle_beta   90.00
_cell.angle_gamma   90.00
#
_symmetry.space_group_name_H-M   'P 1'
#
loop_
_entity.id
_entity.type
_entity.pdbx_description
1 polymer ?
#
loop_
_entity_poly.entity_id
_entity_poly.type
_entity_poly.pdbx_seq_one_letter_code
_entity_poly.pdbx_strand_id
1 'polypeptide(L)' 'MSLMKWVEKKTKRFTAWDFAILKVGLIAFGMVLGAYLTSFVKQYVWIFVALWVVAWVYLWIRIFKK' A
#
# COMPACT_ATOMS: atom_id res chain seq x y z
N MET A 1 -13.75 23.61 -6.72
CA MET A 1 -13.02 22.55 -7.46
C MET A 1 -13.64 21.20 -7.12
N SER A 2 -14.07 20.41 -8.10
CA SER A 2 -14.61 19.07 -7.85
C SER A 2 -13.50 18.12 -7.38
N LEU A 3 -13.82 17.23 -6.44
CA LEU A 3 -12.94 16.14 -5.97
C LEU A 3 -12.36 15.32 -7.15
N MET A 4 -13.15 15.11 -8.21
CA MET A 4 -12.69 14.39 -9.40
C MET A 4 -11.52 15.10 -10.10
N LYS A 5 -11.56 16.43 -10.23
CA LYS A 5 -10.45 17.19 -10.84
C LYS A 5 -9.20 17.20 -9.95
N TRP A 6 -9.37 17.12 -8.63
CA TRP A 6 -8.26 17.00 -7.69
C TRP A 6 -7.58 15.63 -7.79
N VAL A 7 -8.38 14.56 -7.85
CA VAL A 7 -7.89 13.19 -8.06
C VAL A 7 -7.20 13.06 -9.41
N GLU A 8 -7.81 13.54 -10.50
CA GLU A 8 -7.23 13.42 -11.85
C GLU A 8 -5.84 14.09 -11.95
N LYS A 9 -5.67 15.26 -11.32
CA LYS A 9 -4.40 15.99 -11.29
C LYS A 9 -3.32 15.26 -10.46
N LYS A 10 -3.72 14.55 -9.39
CA LYS A 10 -2.81 13.70 -8.60
C LYS A 10 -2.49 12.39 -9.32
N THR A 11 -3.46 11.74 -9.94
CA THR A 11 -3.28 10.47 -10.68
C THR A 11 -2.42 10.65 -11.91
N LYS A 12 -2.48 11.79 -12.61
CA LYS A 12 -1.55 12.11 -13.71
C LYS A 12 -0.06 12.16 -13.30
N ARG A 13 0.22 12.27 -12.00
CA ARG A 13 1.60 12.25 -11.44
C ARG A 13 1.96 10.89 -10.84
N PHE A 14 1.05 9.90 -10.85
CA PHE A 14 1.37 8.54 -10.41
C PHE A 14 2.27 7.87 -11.44
N THR A 15 3.42 7.38 -10.98
CA THR A 15 4.38 6.65 -11.79
C THR A 15 4.08 5.16 -11.69
N ALA A 16 4.49 4.37 -12.69
CA ALA A 16 4.35 2.91 -12.65
C ALA A 16 4.89 2.28 -11.34
N TRP A 17 5.92 2.90 -10.75
CA TRP A 17 6.50 2.49 -9.47
C TRP A 17 5.53 2.61 -8.28
N ASP A 18 4.72 3.66 -8.20
CA ASP A 18 3.76 3.78 -7.09
C ASP A 18 2.66 2.74 -7.20
N PHE A 19 2.29 2.41 -8.45
CA PHE A 19 1.30 1.39 -8.72
C PHE A 19 1.82 0.00 -8.34
N ALA A 20 3.12 -0.26 -8.56
CA ALA A 20 3.78 -1.46 -8.09
C ALA A 20 3.81 -1.53 -6.56
N ILE A 21 4.15 -0.44 -5.88
CA ILE A 21 4.19 -0.37 -4.41
C ILE A 21 2.79 -0.54 -3.81
N LEU A 22 1.77 0.03 -4.45
CA LEU A 22 0.37 -0.13 -4.05
C LEU A 22 -0.10 -1.59 -4.18
N LYS A 23 0.28 -2.27 -5.27
CA LYS A 23 0.04 -3.72 -5.43
C LYS A 23 0.77 -4.54 -4.36
N VAL A 24 2.04 -4.24 -4.09
CA VAL A 24 2.83 -4.92 -3.04
C VAL A 24 2.19 -4.70 -1.66
N GLY A 25 1.72 -3.49 -1.36
CA GLY A 25 0.95 -3.20 -0.15
C GLY A 25 -0.34 -4.00 -0.06
N LEU A 26 -1.11 -4.12 -1.15
CA LEU A 26 -2.31 -4.97 -1.19
C LEU A 26 -2.02 -6.44 -0.95
N ILE A 27 -0.93 -6.97 -1.52
CA ILE A 27 -0.50 -8.35 -1.31
C ILE A 27 -0.07 -8.57 0.14
N ALA A 28 0.71 -7.64 0.71
CA ALA A 28 1.11 -7.69 2.13
C ALA A 28 -0.11 -7.67 3.06
N PHE A 29 -1.12 -6.84 2.75
CA PHE A 29 -2.40 -6.83 3.48
C PHE A 29 -3.13 -8.18 3.41
N GLY A 30 -3.23 -8.76 2.22
CA GLY A 30 -3.81 -10.09 2.02
C GLY A 30 -3.08 -11.18 2.81
N MET A 31 -1.76 -11.09 2.93
CA MET A 31 -0.98 -12.01 3.76
C MET A 31 -1.23 -11.79 5.27
N VAL A 32 -1.36 -10.55 5.73
CA VAL A 32 -1.75 -10.28 7.12
C VAL A 32 -3.15 -10.86 7.43
N LEU A 33 -4.10 -10.76 6.51
CA LEU A 33 -5.40 -11.42 6.63
C LEU A 33 -5.28 -12.95 6.59
N GLY A 34 -4.41 -13.50 5.73
CA GLY A 34 -4.14 -14.94 5.62
C GLY A 34 -3.56 -15.55 6.91
N ALA A 35 -2.94 -14.75 7.77
CA ALA A 35 -2.45 -15.20 9.06
C ALA A 35 -3.55 -15.63 10.04
N TYR A 36 -4.78 -15.16 9.84
CA TYR A 36 -5.95 -15.62 10.59
C TYR A 36 -6.43 -17.01 10.15
N LEU A 37 -6.04 -17.44 8.94
CA LEU A 37 -6.47 -18.71 8.35
C LEU A 37 -5.42 -19.83 8.47
N THR A 38 -4.14 -19.49 8.64
CA THR A 38 -3.06 -20.48 8.59
C THR A 38 -1.87 -20.10 9.47
N SER A 39 -1.41 -21.06 10.28
CA SER A 39 -0.28 -20.92 11.21
C SER A 39 1.06 -20.62 10.52
N PHE A 40 1.23 -21.05 9.27
CA PHE A 40 2.42 -20.77 8.47
C PHE A 40 2.64 -19.27 8.26
N VAL A 41 1.57 -18.53 7.99
CA VAL A 41 1.65 -17.08 7.79
C VAL A 41 1.78 -16.36 9.12
N LYS A 42 1.19 -16.92 10.20
CA LYS A 42 1.27 -16.39 11.57
C LYS A 42 2.70 -16.21 12.07
N GLN A 43 3.63 -17.09 11.69
CA GLN A 43 5.05 -17.00 12.06
C GLN A 43 5.76 -15.77 11.47
N TYR A 44 5.33 -15.31 10.29
CA TYR A 44 5.95 -14.20 9.56
C TYR A 44 5.06 -12.94 9.50
N VAL A 45 3.95 -12.91 10.23
CA VAL A 45 2.99 -11.79 10.28
C VAL A 45 3.69 -10.46 10.49
N TRP A 46 4.60 -10.37 11.46
CA TRP A 46 5.27 -9.12 11.79
C TRP A 46 6.07 -8.55 10.63
N ILE A 47 6.65 -9.41 9.78
CA ILE A 47 7.38 -8.99 8.58
C ILE A 47 6.40 -8.49 7.51
N PHE A 48 5.26 -9.16 7.32
CA PHE A 48 4.23 -8.69 6.39
C PHE A 48 3.57 -7.38 6.85
N VAL A 49 3.36 -7.21 8.16
CA VAL A 49 2.88 -5.96 8.76
C VAL A 49 3.92 -4.85 8.54
N ALA A 50 5.20 -5.10 8.79
CA ALA A 50 6.25 -4.11 8.54
C ALA A 50 6.30 -3.69 7.06
N LEU A 51 6.24 -4.65 6.13
CA LEU A 51 6.16 -4.41 4.69
C LEU A 51 4.93 -3.58 4.31
N TRP A 52 3.77 -3.91 4.89
CA TRP A 52 2.53 -3.19 4.66
C TRP A 52 2.63 -1.73 5.14
N VAL A 53 3.12 -1.52 6.36
CA VAL A 53 3.30 -0.18 6.94
C VAL A 53 4.28 0.65 6.11
N VAL A 54 5.42 0.08 5.71
CA VAL A 54 6.41 0.80 4.88
C VAL A 54 5.83 1.19 3.53
N ALA A 55 5.11 0.29 2.86
CA ALA A 55 4.46 0.58 1.58
C ALA A 55 3.41 1.70 1.72
N TRP A 56 2.61 1.67 2.78
CA TRP A 56 1.60 2.70 3.05
C TRP A 56 2.21 4.05 3.43
N VAL A 57 3.24 4.06 4.29
CA VAL A 57 3.96 5.28 4.67
C VAL A 57 4.64 5.92 3.45
N TYR A 58 5.27 5.11 2.60
CA TYR A 58 5.85 5.58 1.35
C TYR A 58 4.79 6.26 0.47
N LEU A 59 3.67 5.58 0.20
CA LEU A 59 2.59 6.13 -0.61
C LEU A 59 2.00 7.40 0.01
N TRP A 60 1.81 7.43 1.33
CA TRP A 60 1.31 8.60 2.05
C TRP A 60 2.23 9.81 1.89
N ILE A 61 3.53 9.66 2.15
CA ILE A 61 4.51 10.73 1.98
C ILE A 61 4.49 11.23 0.53
N ARG A 62 4.40 10.32 -0.43
CA ARG A 62 4.41 10.63 -1.86
C ARG A 62 3.14 11.35 -2.32
N ILE A 63 2.00 11.06 -1.69
CA ILE A 63 0.70 11.68 -1.97
C ILE A 63 0.53 13.03 -1.23
N PHE A 64 1.04 13.17 0.00
CA PHE A 64 0.81 14.33 0.85
C PHE A 64 1.95 15.33 0.90
N LYS A 65 3.21 14.90 0.73
CA LYS A 65 4.38 15.78 0.80
C LYS A 65 4.69 16.46 -0.55
N LYS A 66 3.71 16.54 -1.45
CA LYS A 66 3.80 17.15 -2.77
C LYS A 66 2.60 18.03 -3.09
#